data_AF-A0A2P5MZ77-F1
#
_entry.id   AF-A0A2P5MZ77-F1
#
_cell.length_a   1.000
_cell.length_b   1.000
_cell.length_c   1.000
_cell.angle_alpha   90.00
_cell.angle_beta   90.00
_cell.angle_gamma   90.00
#
_symmetry.space_group_name_H-M   'P 1'
#
loop_
_entity.id
_entity.type
_entity.pdbx_description
1 polymer ?
#
loop_
_entity_poly.entity_id
_entity_poly.type
_entity_poly.pdbx_seq_one_letter_code
_entity_poly.pdbx_strand_id
1 'polypeptide(L)'
;MTETLCLSGWVLIFTSFKRLKHRLALENTSGLSWLAAQQDFGAKILADNLHALTVLEAERAVGIAENYKINRTYAFAHLKCCLPRWLLIALPSAWQLCTTLTELARNLIRFKPGATKPRSKHHKPHRKHAYKSTC
;
A
#
# COMPACT_ATOMS: atom_id res chain seq x y z
N MET A 1 -3.24 -19.89 -23.81
CA MET A 1 -4.04 -19.11 -22.82
C MET A 1 -3.52 -19.24 -21.38
N THR A 2 -2.71 -20.25 -21.05
CA THR A 2 -2.12 -20.48 -19.72
C THR A 2 -0.85 -19.66 -19.45
N GLU A 3 -0.03 -19.36 -20.46
CA GLU A 3 1.22 -18.58 -20.29
C GLU A 3 0.99 -17.10 -19.95
N THR A 4 -0.03 -16.44 -20.51
CA THR A 4 -0.36 -15.04 -20.20
C THR A 4 -0.88 -14.86 -18.78
N LEU A 5 -1.62 -15.85 -18.25
CA LEU A 5 -2.03 -15.88 -16.85
C LEU A 5 -0.84 -16.11 -15.91
N CYS A 6 0.08 -17.02 -16.27
CA CYS A 6 1.28 -17.29 -15.49
C CYS A 6 2.20 -16.06 -15.42
N LEU A 7 2.48 -15.41 -16.57
CA LEU A 7 3.26 -14.16 -16.63
C LEU A 7 2.59 -13.02 -15.84
N SER A 8 1.26 -12.91 -15.87
CA SER A 8 0.54 -11.95 -15.05
C SER A 8 0.67 -12.23 -13.55
N GLY A 9 0.62 -13.51 -13.14
CA GLY A 9 0.80 -13.95 -11.76
C GLY A 9 2.19 -13.63 -11.21
N TRP A 10 3.25 -13.93 -11.95
CA TRP A 10 4.62 -13.61 -11.56
C TRP A 10 4.84 -12.10 -11.43
N VAL A 11 4.36 -11.31 -12.38
CA VAL A 11 4.45 -9.84 -12.32
C VAL A 11 3.70 -9.28 -11.10
N LEU A 12 2.53 -9.83 -10.77
CA LEU A 12 1.77 -9.44 -9.58
C LEU A 12 2.51 -9.77 -8.29
N ILE A 13 3.11 -10.96 -8.18
CA ILE A 13 3.89 -11.39 -7.01
C ILE A 13 5.12 -10.48 -6.82
N PHE A 14 5.94 -10.31 -7.86
CA PHE A 14 7.15 -9.48 -7.78
C PHE A 14 6.85 -8.01 -7.53
N THR A 15 5.78 -7.48 -8.13
CA THR A 15 5.37 -6.09 -7.91
C THR A 15 4.88 -5.90 -6.46
N SER A 16 4.15 -6.87 -5.91
CA SER A 16 3.69 -6.85 -4.52
C SER A 16 4.87 -6.95 -3.55
N PHE A 17 5.82 -7.86 -3.80
CA PHE A 17 7.03 -7.99 -2.98
C PHE A 17 7.87 -6.70 -2.99
N LYS A 18 8.04 -6.07 -4.15
CA LYS A 18 8.73 -4.77 -4.26
C LYS A 18 8.05 -3.68 -3.45
N ARG A 19 6.71 -3.64 -3.43
CA ARG A 19 5.94 -2.71 -2.57
C ARG A 19 6.14 -3.02 -1.10
N LEU A 20 6.07 -4.29 -0.70
CA LEU A 20 6.26 -4.73 0.68
C LEU A 20 7.63 -4.29 1.21
N LYS A 21 8.69 -4.49 0.43
CA LYS A 21 10.05 -4.09 0.78
C LYS A 21 10.20 -2.55 0.88
N HIS A 22 9.72 -1.81 -0.12
CA HIS A 22 9.97 -0.36 -0.22
C HIS A 22 9.01 0.50 0.60
N ARG A 23 7.73 0.13 0.73
CA ARG A 23 6.70 0.98 1.34
C ARG A 23 6.38 0.57 2.77
N LEU A 24 6.36 -0.74 3.03
CA LEU A 24 6.10 -1.26 4.38
C LEU A 24 7.38 -1.53 5.18
N ALA A 25 8.55 -1.15 4.62
CA ALA A 25 9.86 -1.28 5.24
C ALA A 25 10.05 -2.67 5.83
N LEU A 26 10.02 -3.70 4.98
CA LEU A 26 10.07 -5.10 5.42
C LEU A 26 11.27 -5.39 6.34
N GLU A 27 12.37 -4.69 6.12
CA GLU A 27 13.63 -4.78 6.86
C GLU A 27 13.56 -4.12 8.25
N ASN A 28 12.54 -3.29 8.50
CA ASN A 28 12.30 -2.68 9.80
C ASN A 28 11.40 -3.60 10.64
N THR A 29 12.01 -4.35 11.55
CA THR A 29 11.31 -5.27 12.46
C THR A 29 11.18 -4.62 13.83
N SER A 30 10.07 -4.88 14.51
CA SER A 30 9.72 -4.34 15.82
C SER A 30 10.53 -4.95 16.97
N GLY A 31 11.25 -6.05 16.72
CA GLY A 31 12.08 -6.74 17.71
C GLY A 31 13.20 -7.56 17.09
N LEU A 32 14.12 -8.01 17.95
CA LEU A 32 15.33 -8.74 17.55
C LEU A 32 15.11 -10.26 17.37
N SER A 33 13.94 -10.78 17.73
CA SER A 33 13.64 -12.21 17.64
C SER A 33 13.09 -12.59 16.27
N TRP A 34 13.33 -13.84 15.88
CA TRP A 34 12.73 -14.41 14.66
C TRP A 34 11.20 -14.35 14.67
N LEU A 35 10.60 -14.59 15.84
CA LEU A 35 9.15 -14.52 16.01
C LEU A 35 8.61 -13.11 15.75
N ALA A 36 9.27 -12.07 16.26
CA ALA A 36 8.89 -10.69 16.01
C ALA A 36 8.97 -10.35 14.52
N ALA A 37 10.03 -10.81 13.84
CA ALA A 37 10.17 -10.64 12.39
C ALA A 37 9.04 -11.33 11.60
N GLN A 38 8.65 -12.55 11.99
CA GLN A 38 7.55 -13.28 11.36
C GLN A 38 6.18 -12.61 11.58
N GLN A 39 5.93 -12.12 12.79
CA GLN A 39 4.70 -11.40 13.13
C GLN A 39 4.59 -10.09 12.36
N ASP A 40 5.66 -9.30 12.32
CA ASP A 40 5.73 -8.05 11.55
C ASP A 40 5.52 -8.28 10.06
N PHE A 41 6.11 -9.34 9.51
CA PHE A 41 5.91 -9.73 8.11
C PHE A 41 4.43 -10.02 7.82
N GLY A 42 3.80 -10.84 8.66
CA GLY A 42 2.37 -11.16 8.54
C GLY A 42 1.48 -9.93 8.66
N ALA A 43 1.74 -9.07 9.65
CA ALA A 43 0.99 -7.83 9.86
C ALA A 43 1.09 -6.88 8.65
N LYS A 44 2.28 -6.76 8.03
CA LYS A 44 2.50 -5.95 6.83
C LYS A 44 1.70 -6.48 5.63
N ILE A 45 1.67 -7.79 5.42
CA ILE A 45 0.85 -8.41 4.36
C ILE A 45 -0.63 -8.15 4.59
N LEU A 46 -1.11 -8.38 5.81
CA LEU A 46 -2.51 -8.15 6.17
C LEU A 46 -2.90 -6.68 5.93
N ALA A 47 -2.06 -5.74 6.36
CA ALA A 47 -2.30 -4.31 6.16
C ALA A 47 -2.34 -3.92 4.67
N ASP A 48 -1.44 -4.46 3.83
CA ASP A 48 -1.44 -4.21 2.38
C ASP A 48 -2.71 -4.76 1.72
N ASN A 49 -3.15 -5.95 2.12
CA ASN A 49 -4.38 -6.57 1.61
C ASN A 49 -5.64 -5.78 2.01
N LEU A 50 -5.76 -5.39 3.29
CA LEU A 50 -6.87 -4.56 3.76
C LEU A 50 -6.88 -3.20 3.05
N HIS A 51 -5.71 -2.62 2.82
CA HIS A 51 -5.58 -1.40 2.02
C HIS A 51 -6.04 -1.59 0.57
N ALA A 52 -5.66 -2.69 -0.09
CA ALA A 52 -6.10 -2.99 -1.45
C ALA A 52 -7.63 -3.18 -1.54
N LEU A 53 -8.22 -3.90 -0.58
CA LEU A 53 -9.66 -4.15 -0.52
C LEU A 53 -10.45 -2.87 -0.27
N THR A 54 -10.03 -2.04 0.68
CA THR A 54 -10.71 -0.76 0.98
C THR A 54 -10.66 0.21 -0.20
N VAL A 55 -9.55 0.24 -0.95
CA VAL A 55 -9.47 1.01 -2.20
C VAL A 55 -10.43 0.44 -3.24
N LEU A 56 -10.47 -0.88 -3.43
CA LEU A 56 -11.40 -1.51 -4.38
C LEU A 56 -12.86 -1.21 -4.04
N GLU A 57 -13.24 -1.29 -2.76
CA GLU A 57 -14.60 -1.01 -2.32
C GLU A 57 -14.95 0.48 -2.43
N ALA A 58 -14.00 1.38 -2.16
CA ALA A 58 -14.21 2.81 -2.39
C ALA A 58 -14.33 3.14 -3.90
N GLU A 59 -13.59 2.43 -4.77
CA GLU A 59 -13.73 2.54 -6.23
C GLU A 59 -15.09 2.01 -6.72
N ARG A 60 -15.67 1.00 -6.05
CA ARG A 60 -17.01 0.49 -6.37
C ARG A 60 -18.13 1.41 -5.89
N ALA A 61 -17.93 2.05 -4.73
CA ALA A 61 -18.92 2.95 -4.14
C ALA A 61 -19.14 4.24 -4.95
N VAL A 62 -18.15 4.64 -5.78
CA VAL A 62 -18.21 5.86 -6.58
C VAL A 62 -17.88 5.55 -8.03
N GLY A 63 -18.72 5.98 -8.97
CA GLY A 63 -18.42 5.91 -10.41
C GLY A 63 -17.28 6.85 -10.78
N ILE A 64 -16.03 6.40 -10.63
CA ILE A 64 -14.83 7.19 -10.93
C ILE A 64 -14.66 7.32 -12.45
N ALA A 65 -14.50 8.54 -12.94
CA ALA A 65 -14.20 8.80 -14.35
C ALA A 65 -12.88 8.13 -14.79
N GLU A 66 -12.81 7.67 -16.04
CA GLU A 66 -11.70 6.82 -16.56
C GLU A 66 -10.28 7.38 -16.33
N ASN A 67 -10.14 8.71 -16.30
CA ASN A 67 -8.86 9.41 -16.11
C ASN A 67 -8.53 9.71 -14.64
N TYR A 68 -9.26 9.13 -13.70
CA TYR A 68 -9.05 9.29 -12.27
C TYR A 68 -8.91 7.94 -11.59
N LYS A 69 -8.14 7.92 -10.50
CA LYS A 69 -7.97 6.77 -9.61
C LYS A 69 -7.93 7.26 -8.18
N ILE A 70 -8.29 6.40 -7.23
CA ILE A 70 -8.12 6.73 -5.81
C ILE A 70 -6.64 6.97 -5.52
N ASN A 71 -6.35 8.00 -4.73
CA ASN A 71 -5.02 8.29 -4.24
C ASN A 71 -4.59 7.22 -3.23
N ARG A 72 -3.97 6.14 -3.72
CA ARG A 72 -3.51 5.03 -2.87
C ARG A 72 -2.53 5.44 -1.78
N THR A 73 -1.72 6.49 -2.01
CA THR A 73 -0.81 7.01 -0.99
C THR A 73 -1.58 7.65 0.16
N TYR A 74 -2.59 8.47 -0.16
CA TYR A 74 -3.48 9.06 0.83
C TYR A 74 -4.28 7.98 1.57
N ALA A 75 -4.87 7.04 0.83
CA ALA A 75 -5.65 5.95 1.41
C ALA A 75 -4.81 5.08 2.36
N PHE A 76 -3.54 4.82 2.02
CA PHE A 76 -2.62 4.11 2.91
C PHE A 76 -2.37 4.90 4.21
N ALA A 77 -2.08 6.19 4.11
CA ALA A 77 -1.85 7.04 5.28
C ALA A 77 -3.09 7.12 6.18
N HIS A 78 -4.28 7.28 5.58
CA HIS A 78 -5.54 7.32 6.31
C HIS A 78 -5.81 6.00 7.05
N LEU A 79 -5.70 4.86 6.37
CA LEU A 79 -5.96 3.55 6.97
C LEU A 79 -4.90 3.17 8.00
N LYS A 80 -3.64 3.56 7.82
CA LYS A 80 -2.58 3.34 8.81
C LYS A 80 -2.93 3.97 10.17
N CYS A 81 -3.65 5.09 10.19
CA CYS A 81 -4.09 5.74 11.43
C CYS A 81 -5.29 5.03 12.08
N CYS A 82 -6.14 4.36 11.30
CA CYS A 82 -7.36 3.75 11.81
C CYS A 82 -7.20 2.26 12.15
N LEU A 83 -6.44 1.51 11.34
CA LEU A 83 -6.32 0.06 11.44
C LEU A 83 -5.82 -0.44 12.80
N PRO A 84 -4.75 0.13 13.42
CA PRO A 84 -4.29 -0.34 14.73
C PRO A 84 -5.37 -0.19 15.80
N ARG A 85 -6.08 0.93 15.81
CA ARG A 85 -7.20 1.17 16.74
C ARG A 85 -8.33 0.17 16.51
N TRP A 86 -8.66 -0.10 15.26
CA TRP A 86 -9.74 -1.04 14.93
C TRP A 86 -9.44 -2.47 15.32
N LEU A 87 -8.19 -2.90 15.15
CA LEU A 87 -7.78 -4.26 15.44
C LEU A 87 -7.48 -4.50 16.94
N LEU A 88 -6.98 -3.48 17.65
CA LEU A 88 -6.57 -3.63 19.05
C LEU A 88 -7.65 -3.23 20.06
N ILE A 89 -8.57 -2.33 19.70
CA ILE A 89 -9.54 -1.76 20.65
C ILE A 89 -10.96 -2.19 20.30
N ALA A 90 -11.44 -1.83 19.11
CA ALA A 90 -12.80 -2.15 18.68
C ALA A 90 -12.96 -1.99 17.16
N LEU A 91 -13.63 -2.95 16.53
CA LEU A 91 -13.95 -2.89 15.10
C LEU A 91 -14.81 -1.65 14.77
N PRO A 92 -14.68 -1.08 13.56
CA PRO A 92 -15.48 0.06 13.15
C PRO A 92 -16.95 -0.32 13.04
N SER A 93 -17.84 0.62 13.39
CA SER A 93 -19.24 0.51 13.00
C SER A 93 -19.39 0.62 11.48
N ALA A 94 -20.49 0.10 10.93
CA ALA A 94 -20.80 0.22 9.50
C ALA A 94 -20.74 1.68 9.02
N TRP A 95 -21.26 2.61 9.83
CA TRP A 95 -21.21 4.04 9.53
C TRP A 95 -19.78 4.59 9.43
N GLN A 96 -18.90 4.21 10.35
CA GLN A 96 -17.49 4.63 10.34
C GLN A 96 -16.76 4.07 9.11
N LEU A 97 -17.07 2.84 8.73
CA LEU A 97 -16.52 2.22 7.53
C LEU A 97 -17.00 2.95 6.26
N CYS A 98 -18.30 3.20 6.12
CA CYS A 98 -18.86 3.95 4.99
C CYS A 98 -18.29 5.38 4.89
N THR A 99 -18.13 6.05 6.04
CA THR A 99 -17.49 7.38 6.10
C THR A 99 -16.06 7.31 5.61
N THR A 100 -15.29 6.31 6.05
CA THR A 100 -13.91 6.09 5.59
C THR A 100 -13.86 5.88 4.07
N LEU A 101 -14.71 5.00 3.52
CA LEU A 101 -14.76 4.74 2.08
C LEU A 101 -15.11 6.01 1.29
N THR A 102 -16.02 6.82 1.81
CA THR A 102 -16.41 8.10 1.20
C THR A 102 -15.25 9.09 1.19
N GLU A 103 -14.49 9.19 2.29
CA GLU A 103 -13.28 10.03 2.35
C GLU A 103 -12.20 9.56 1.37
N LEU A 104 -12.03 8.25 1.20
CA LEU A 104 -11.10 7.72 0.19
C LEU A 104 -11.55 8.09 -1.22
N ALA A 105 -12.84 7.98 -1.51
CA ALA A 105 -13.39 8.26 -2.83
C ALA A 105 -13.36 9.76 -3.19
N ARG A 106 -13.36 10.66 -2.20
CA ARG A 106 -13.13 12.10 -2.40
C ARG A 106 -11.70 12.44 -2.83
N ASN A 107 -10.74 11.58 -2.50
CA ASN A 107 -9.32 11.80 -2.75
C ASN A 107 -8.87 11.09 -4.03
N LEU A 108 -9.15 11.70 -5.18
CA LEU A 108 -8.77 11.19 -6.49
C LEU A 108 -7.49 11.83 -7.01
N ILE A 109 -6.70 11.05 -7.76
CA ILE A 109 -5.57 11.52 -8.55
C ILE A 109 -5.86 11.33 -10.03
N ARG A 110 -5.48 12.32 -10.84
CA ARG A 110 -5.59 12.21 -12.29
C ARG A 110 -4.56 11.21 -12.81
N PHE A 111 -5.04 10.16 -13.44
CA PHE A 111 -4.25 9.21 -14.21
C PHE A 111 -4.18 9.69 -15.66
N LYS A 112 -2.97 9.85 -16.20
CA LYS A 112 -2.75 10.17 -17.61
C LYS A 112 -2.16 8.92 -18.29
N PRO A 113 -2.92 8.23 -19.15
CA PRO A 113 -2.40 7.08 -19.90
C PRO A 113 -1.16 7.50 -20.69
N GLY A 114 -0.12 6.67 -20.71
CA GLY A 114 1.14 6.95 -21.43
C GLY A 114 2.06 8.00 -20.77
N ALA A 115 1.66 8.62 -19.66
CA ALA A 115 2.53 9.55 -18.95
C ALA A 115 3.69 8.80 -18.28
N THR A 116 4.89 8.99 -18.82
CA THR A 116 6.14 8.51 -18.21
C THR A 116 6.80 9.68 -17.48
N LYS A 117 7.11 9.49 -16.20
CA LYS A 117 8.01 10.38 -15.45
C LYS A 117 9.37 9.70 -15.37
N PRO A 118 10.25 9.85 -16.37
CA PRO A 118 11.56 9.22 -16.33
C PRO A 118 12.29 9.68 -15.08
N ARG A 119 12.85 8.74 -14.34
CA ARG A 119 13.70 9.07 -13.20
C ARG A 119 14.91 9.83 -13.74
N SER A 120 15.16 11.02 -13.24
CA SER A 120 16.40 11.75 -13.53
C SER A 120 17.59 10.85 -13.24
N LYS A 121 18.55 10.80 -14.16
CA LYS A 121 19.80 10.06 -13.98
C LYS A 121 20.60 10.77 -12.89
N HIS A 122 20.40 10.36 -11.65
CA HIS A 122 21.26 10.74 -10.53
C HIS A 122 22.25 9.61 -10.27
N HIS A 123 23.48 9.96 -9.92
CA HIS A 123 24.41 9.02 -9.32
C HIS A 123 23.76 8.42 -8.07
N LYS A 124 23.85 7.10 -7.92
CA LYS A 124 23.36 6.46 -6.69
C LYS A 124 24.10 7.12 -5.51
N PRO A 125 23.37 7.58 -4.48
CA PRO A 125 24.02 8.11 -3.29
C PRO A 125 24.95 7.03 -2.73
N HIS A 126 26.12 7.45 -2.26
CA HIS A 126 27.05 6.55 -1.59
C HIS A 126 26.35 5.87 -0.41
N ARG A 127 26.71 4.62 -0.06
CA ARG A 127 26.01 3.77 0.93
C ARG A 127 25.69 4.51 2.24
N LYS A 128 26.62 5.36 2.71
CA LYS A 128 26.46 6.19 3.93
C LYS A 128 25.35 7.25 3.84
N HIS A 129 24.97 7.67 2.64
CA HIS A 129 23.88 8.62 2.38
C HIS A 129 22.57 7.95 1.93
N ALA A 130 22.59 6.64 1.68
CA ALA A 130 21.41 5.91 1.18
C ALA A 130 20.45 5.50 2.30
N TYR A 131 20.95 5.31 3.52
CA TYR A 131 20.17 4.97 4.71
C TYR A 131 20.38 6.07 5.75
N LYS A 132 19.32 6.52 6.42
CA LYS A 132 19.48 7.35 7.63
C LYS A 132 20.28 6.54 8.64
N SER A 133 21.22 7.17 9.33
CA SER A 133 21.88 6.54 10.48
C SER A 133 20.78 6.15 11.47
N THR A 134 20.56 4.85 11.62
CA THR A 134 19.80 4.30 12.73
C THR A 134 20.59 4.62 13.99
N CYS A 135 20.10 5.60 14.74
CA CYS A 135 20.37 5.70 16.17
C CYS A 135 19.53 4.64 16.89
#